data_AF-A0A534NZE9-F1
#
_entry.id   AF-A0A534NZE9-F1
#
_cell.length_a   1.000
_cell.length_b   1.000
_cell.length_c   1.000
_cell.angle_alpha   90.00
_cell.angle_beta   90.00
_cell.angle_gamma   90.00
#
_symmetry.space_group_name_H-M   'P 1'
#
loop_
_entity.id
_entity.type
_entity.pdbx_description
1 polymer ?
#
loop_
_entity_poly.entity_id
_entity_poly.type
_entity_poly.pdbx_seq_one_letter_code
_entity_poly.pdbx_strand_id
1 'polypeptide(L)' 'MIDSTAPIPVMNDDDLIASTRELARKSNGVEAELLLYLGEIDARKIYRERASPSMIAFCMREFNFSEGAAAYRIH' A
#
# COMPACT_ATOMS: atom_id res chain seq x y z
N MET A 1 6.96 0.99 -12.33
CA MET A 1 8.00 1.23 -11.32
C MET A 1 8.08 2.72 -11.11
N ILE A 2 7.80 3.22 -9.91
CA ILE A 2 8.19 4.58 -9.54
C ILE A 2 9.72 4.51 -9.41
N ASP A 3 10.43 5.29 -10.20
CA ASP A 3 11.88 5.39 -10.05
C ASP A 3 12.15 6.21 -8.79
N SER A 4 12.39 5.52 -7.68
CA SER A 4 12.74 6.13 -6.38
C SER A 4 14.04 6.94 -6.43
N THR A 5 14.74 6.94 -7.57
CA THR A 5 15.99 7.67 -7.82
C THR A 5 15.80 8.94 -8.65
N ALA A 6 14.59 9.24 -9.13
CA ALA A 6 14.35 10.43 -9.93
C ALA A 6 14.62 11.70 -9.10
N PRO A 7 15.47 12.63 -9.58
CA PRO A 7 15.80 13.84 -8.84
C PRO A 7 14.55 14.72 -8.67
N ILE A 8 14.32 15.19 -7.44
CA ILE A 8 13.26 16.17 -7.16
C ILE A 8 13.65 17.48 -7.85
N PRO A 9 12.77 18.08 -8.67
CA PRO A 9 13.04 19.38 -9.27
C PRO A 9 13.33 20.44 -8.20
N VAL A 10 14.22 21.39 -8.50
CA VAL A 10 14.44 22.53 -7.61
C VAL A 10 13.15 23.34 -7.55
N MET A 11 12.60 23.48 -6.33
CA MET A 11 11.33 24.14 -6.02
C MET A 11 11.52 25.03 -4.80
N ASN A 12 10.69 26.07 -4.64
CA ASN A 12 10.57 26.76 -3.36
C ASN A 12 9.75 25.90 -2.37
N ASP A 13 9.74 26.30 -1.09
CA ASP A 13 9.10 25.55 -0.02
C ASP A 13 7.59 25.34 -0.25
N ASP A 14 6.88 26.36 -0.77
CA ASP A 14 5.44 26.29 -1.01
C ASP A 14 5.10 25.30 -2.14
N ASP A 15 5.86 25.35 -3.24
CA ASP A 15 5.70 24.44 -4.38
C ASP A 15 6.05 22.99 -4.01
N LEU A 16 7.07 22.79 -3.16
CA LEU A 16 7.43 21.48 -2.65
C LEU A 16 6.32 20.89 -1.77
N ILE A 17 5.74 21.69 -0.86
CA ILE A 17 4.63 21.27 0.00
C ILE A 17 3.39 20.97 -0.84
N ALA A 18 3.06 21.82 -1.82
CA ALA A 18 1.92 21.60 -2.72
C ALA A 18 2.08 20.30 -3.52
N SER A 19 3.25 20.09 -4.12
CA SER A 19 3.56 18.86 -4.88
C SER A 19 3.49 17.61 -4.00
N THR A 20 4.01 17.70 -2.77
CA THR A 20 3.97 16.60 -1.79
C THR A 20 2.53 16.27 -1.37
N ARG A 21 1.66 17.27 -1.20
CA ARG A 21 0.23 17.05 -0.91
C ARG A 21 -0.48 16.32 -2.04
N GLU A 22 -0.20 16.67 -3.29
CA GLU A 22 -0.78 15.97 -4.43
C GLU A 22 -0.28 14.52 -4.53
N LEU A 23 1.00 14.27 -4.23
CA LEU A 23 1.53 12.91 -4.14
C LEU A 23 0.86 12.12 -3.01
N ALA A 24 0.66 12.71 -1.84
CA ALA A 24 -0.04 12.07 -0.74
C ALA A 24 -1.49 11.71 -1.10
N ARG A 25 -2.21 12.59 -1.81
CA ARG A 25 -3.57 12.28 -2.31
C ARG A 25 -3.58 11.11 -3.28
N LYS A 26 -2.65 11.07 -4.23
CA LYS A 26 -2.50 9.94 -5.16
C LYS A 26 -2.15 8.65 -4.43
N SER A 27 -1.23 8.72 -3.47
CA SER A 27 -0.86 7.59 -2.61
C SER A 27 -2.08 7.05 -1.86
N ASN A 28 -2.90 7.92 -1.28
CA ASN A 28 -4.11 7.52 -0.57
C ASN A 28 -5.14 6.88 -1.51
N GLY A 29 -5.25 7.34 -2.75
CA GLY A 29 -6.12 6.71 -3.75
C GLY A 29 -5.71 5.27 -4.06
N VAL A 30 -4.42 5.04 -4.34
CA VAL A 30 -3.87 3.70 -4.56
C VAL A 30 -4.03 2.81 -3.33
N GLU A 31 -3.80 3.36 -2.14
CA GLU A 31 -3.99 2.64 -0.88
C GLU A 31 -5.46 2.22 -0.68
N ALA A 32 -6.41 3.11 -0.97
CA ALA A 32 -7.84 2.78 -0.88
C ALA A 32 -8.23 1.65 -1.85
N GLU A 33 -7.71 1.69 -3.10
CA GLU A 33 -7.90 0.59 -4.04
C GLU A 33 -7.31 -0.71 -3.50
N LEU A 34 -6.06 -0.69 -3.02
CA LEU A 34 -5.41 -1.86 -2.41
C LEU A 34 -6.26 -2.46 -1.28
N LEU A 35 -6.80 -1.63 -0.38
CA LEU A 35 -7.66 -2.08 0.71
C LEU A 35 -8.94 -2.77 0.22
N LEU A 36 -9.54 -2.32 -0.89
CA LEU A 36 -10.69 -3.00 -1.50
C LEU A 36 -10.33 -4.41 -1.98
N TYR A 37 -9.18 -4.57 -2.66
CA TYR A 37 -8.72 -5.89 -3.10
C TYR A 37 -8.37 -6.80 -1.92
N LEU A 38 -7.71 -6.28 -0.88
CA LEU A 38 -7.41 -7.04 0.32
C LEU A 38 -8.70 -7.46 1.05
N GLY A 39 -9.69 -6.58 1.12
CA GLY A 39 -11.01 -6.89 1.67
C GLY A 39 -11.71 -8.02 0.91
N GLU A 40 -11.65 -8.02 -0.42
CA GLU A 40 -12.21 -9.11 -1.23
C GLU A 40 -11.47 -10.44 -1.03
N ILE A 41 -10.14 -10.40 -0.92
CA ILE A 41 -9.32 -11.58 -0.61
C ILE A 41 -9.72 -12.17 0.75
N ASP A 42 -9.94 -11.33 1.76
CA ASP A 42 -10.35 -11.78 3.08
C ASP A 42 -11.79 -12.31 3.09
N ALA A 43 -12.73 -11.61 2.46
CA ALA A 43 -14.13 -12.01 2.34
C ALA A 43 -14.27 -13.39 1.67
N ARG A 44 -13.50 -13.64 0.62
CA ARG A 44 -13.42 -14.94 -0.07
C ARG A 44 -12.51 -15.95 0.63
N LYS A 45 -11.75 -15.53 1.65
CA LYS A 45 -10.79 -16.35 2.39
C LYS A 45 -9.73 -17.01 1.51
N ILE A 46 -9.30 -16.34 0.43
CA ILE A 46 -8.35 -16.88 -0.56
C ILE A 46 -7.01 -17.29 0.10
N TYR A 47 -6.60 -16.60 1.16
CA TYR A 47 -5.40 -16.96 1.92
C TYR A 47 -5.45 -18.39 2.48
N ARG A 48 -6.64 -18.92 2.78
CA ARG A 48 -6.82 -20.30 3.28
C ARG A 48 -6.58 -21.33 2.17
N GLU A 49 -7.09 -21.06 0.97
CA GLU A 49 -6.87 -21.91 -0.21
C GLU A 49 -5.39 -21.99 -0.58
N ARG A 50 -4.63 -20.95 -0.24
CA ARG A 50 -3.18 -20.85 -0.46
C ARG A 50 -2.34 -21.23 0.75
N ALA A 51 -2.91 -22.03 1.67
CA ALA A 51 -2.25 -22.57 2.86
C ALA A 51 -1.54 -21.51 3.74
N SER A 52 -2.02 -20.26 3.73
CA SER A 52 -1.54 -19.24 4.66
C SER A 52 -2.28 -19.33 5.99
N PRO A 53 -1.58 -19.28 7.13
CA PRO A 53 -2.20 -19.41 8.45
C PRO A 53 -3.05 -18.19 8.83
N SER A 54 -2.86 -17.05 8.19
CA SER A 54 -3.65 -15.82 8.39
C SER A 54 -3.54 -14.90 7.18
N MET A 55 -4.41 -13.89 7.12
CA MET A 55 -4.34 -12.82 6.11
C MET A 55 -3.04 -12.00 6.24
N ILE A 56 -2.54 -11.78 7.47
CA ILE A 56 -1.25 -11.10 7.71
C ILE A 56 -0.10 -11.92 7.08
N ALA A 57 -0.02 -13.22 7.39
CA ALA A 57 1.03 -14.09 6.86
C ALA A 57 0.96 -14.19 5.33
N PHE A 58 -0.26 -14.17 4.78
CA PHE A 58 -0.48 -14.12 3.33
C PHE A 58 0.05 -12.82 2.72
N CYS A 59 -0.29 -11.66 3.27
CA CYS A 59 0.17 -10.36 2.76
C CYS A 59 1.69 -10.20 2.86
N MET A 60 2.30 -10.68 3.94
CA MET A 60 3.76 -10.67 4.09
C MET A 60 4.44 -11.54 3.01
N ARG A 61 3.89 -12.73 2.74
CA ARG A 61 4.45 -13.67 1.76
C ARG A 61 4.25 -13.24 0.30
N GLU A 62 3.04 -12.83 -0.06
CA GLU A 62 2.69 -12.56 -1.46
C GLU A 62 3.01 -11.12 -1.89
N PHE A 63 2.90 -10.15 -0.98
CA PHE A 63 3.04 -8.72 -1.29
C PHE A 63 4.26 -8.07 -0.65
N ASN A 64 5.09 -8.85 0.05
CA ASN A 64 6.30 -8.38 0.75
C ASN A 64 6.03 -7.26 1.76
N PHE A 65 4.84 -7.22 2.35
CA PHE A 65 4.55 -6.28 3.41
C PHE A 65 5.33 -6.64 4.67
N SER A 66 5.74 -5.62 5.42
CA SER A 66 6.11 -5.84 6.82
C SER A 66 4.87 -6.28 7.60
N GLU A 67 5.08 -6.97 8.72
CA GLU A 67 3.98 -7.39 9.59
C GLU A 67 3.11 -6.20 10.02
N GLY A 68 3.73 -5.09 10.43
CA GLY A 68 3.00 -3.87 10.80
C GLY A 68 2.21 -3.25 9.64
N ALA A 69 2.76 -3.27 8.42
CA ALA A 69 2.07 -2.78 7.24
C ALA A 69 0.86 -3.65 6.88
N ALA A 70 0.97 -4.98 7.02
CA ALA A 70 -0.13 -5.90 6.82
C ALA A 70 -1.21 -5.73 7.91
N ALA A 71 -0.81 -5.68 9.19
CA ALA A 71 -1.72 -5.52 10.31
C ALA A 71 -2.53 -4.20 10.25
N TYR A 72 -1.92 -3.10 9.81
CA TYR A 72 -2.62 -1.82 9.65
C TYR A 72 -3.74 -1.86 8.60
N ARG A 73 -3.65 -2.76 7.62
CA ARG A 73 -4.55 -2.86 6.47
C ARG A 73 -5.66 -3.90 6.63
N ILE A 74 -5.60 -4.71 7.69
CA ILE A 74 -6.56 -5.79 7.95
C ILE A 74 -7.37 -5.39 9.18
N HIS A 75 -8.70 -5.46 9.10
CA HIS A 75 -9.65 -5.06 10.14
C HIS A 75 -10.57 -6.21 10.54
#